data_AF-I1BZL6-F1
#
_entry.id   AF-I1BZL6-F1
#
_cell.length_a   1.000
_cell.length_b   1.000
_cell.length_c   1.000
_cell.angle_alpha   90.00
_cell.angle_beta   90.00
_cell.angle_gamma   90.00
#
_symmetry.space_group_name_H-M   'P 1'
#
loop_
_entity.id
_entity.type
_entity.pdbx_description
1 polymer ?
#
loop_
_entity_poly.entity_id
_entity_poly.type
_entity_poly.pdbx_seq_one_letter_code
_entity_poly.pdbx_strand_id
1 'polypeptide(L)'
;MSNHRQNDKALLPSIAEYRNLDMQLCSWQESLPEKFHFTEGNLKYHQKFAGIQHLAVWLNCHVMWCCSMIILHRGSLAYTNAVYYATAMTDELKTKIQRGLETCYKCADTAIDIFGVMKDVCGHNMVPYIGYLAYVLATFLMASAFSDIDKDGEKCQKGLTILHEFIEAI
;
A
#
# COMPACT_ATOMS: atom_id res chain seq x y z
N MET A 1 -17.50 -29.94 -24.08
CA MET A 1 -16.52 -29.53 -23.03
C MET A 1 -15.59 -28.46 -23.60
N SER A 2 -15.94 -27.18 -23.49
CA SER A 2 -15.04 -26.05 -23.81
C SER A 2 -15.73 -24.72 -23.50
N ASN A 3 -15.96 -24.38 -22.23
CA ASN A 3 -16.45 -23.04 -21.86
C ASN A 3 -15.89 -22.47 -20.55
N HIS A 4 -15.01 -23.18 -19.83
CA HIS A 4 -14.49 -22.70 -18.55
C HIS A 4 -13.24 -21.82 -18.65
N ARG A 5 -12.45 -21.90 -19.73
CA ARG A 5 -11.19 -21.12 -19.85
C ARG A 5 -11.38 -19.64 -20.20
N GLN A 6 -12.60 -19.23 -20.57
CA GLN A 6 -12.83 -17.88 -21.11
C GLN A 6 -13.23 -16.86 -20.02
N ASN A 7 -13.73 -17.32 -18.87
CA ASN A 7 -14.15 -16.45 -17.77
C ASN A 7 -13.00 -15.98 -16.86
N ASP A 8 -11.90 -16.73 -16.76
CA ASP A 8 -10.78 -16.36 -15.87
C ASP A 8 -9.97 -15.17 -16.39
N LYS A 9 -10.00 -14.91 -17.70
CA LYS A 9 -9.28 -13.78 -18.32
C LYS A 9 -9.85 -12.41 -17.95
N ALA A 10 -11.06 -12.34 -17.43
CA ALA A 10 -11.76 -11.09 -17.14
C ALA A 10 -11.62 -10.62 -15.69
N LEU A 11 -11.06 -11.42 -14.78
CA LEU A 11 -11.20 -11.19 -13.33
C LEU A 11 -10.11 -10.32 -12.70
N LEU A 12 -8.95 -10.19 -13.33
CA LEU A 12 -7.87 -9.32 -12.87
C LEU A 12 -7.29 -8.63 -14.11
N PRO A 13 -6.81 -7.38 -14.02
CA PRO A 13 -6.12 -6.76 -15.14
C PRO A 13 -4.94 -7.65 -15.58
N SER A 14 -5.13 -8.39 -16.67
CA SER A 14 -4.12 -9.22 -17.33
C SER A 14 -3.27 -8.39 -18.30
N ILE A 15 -3.33 -7.07 -18.16
CA ILE A 15 -2.70 -6.11 -19.07
C ILE A 15 -1.21 -6.19 -18.81
N ALA A 16 -0.42 -6.40 -19.87
CA ALA A 16 1.04 -6.53 -19.77
C ALA A 16 1.69 -5.34 -19.04
N GLU A 17 1.07 -4.16 -19.16
CA GLU A 17 1.44 -2.92 -18.47
C GLU A 17 1.35 -3.04 -16.94
N TYR A 18 0.31 -3.70 -16.41
CA TYR A 18 0.16 -3.93 -14.97
C TYR A 18 1.31 -4.79 -14.43
N ARG A 19 1.63 -5.89 -15.12
CA ARG A 19 2.74 -6.77 -14.73
C ARG A 19 4.09 -6.07 -14.84
N ASN A 20 4.28 -5.27 -15.88
CA ASN A 20 5.49 -4.48 -16.05
C ASN A 20 5.67 -3.46 -14.92
N LEU A 21 4.59 -2.76 -14.54
CA LEU A 21 4.61 -1.81 -13.44
C LEU A 21 4.89 -2.51 -12.09
N ASP A 22 4.24 -3.65 -11.82
CA ASP A 22 4.48 -4.44 -10.62
C ASP A 22 5.95 -4.86 -10.48
N MET A 23 6.56 -5.34 -11.58
CA MET A 23 7.98 -5.71 -11.61
C MET A 23 8.89 -4.50 -11.37
N GLN A 24 8.59 -3.35 -11.95
CA GLN A 24 9.38 -2.14 -11.75
C GLN A 24 9.30 -1.63 -10.31
N LEU A 25 8.13 -1.67 -9.69
CA LEU A 25 7.96 -1.30 -8.28
C LEU A 25 8.68 -2.28 -7.35
N CYS A 26 8.59 -3.58 -7.59
CA CYS A 26 9.37 -4.57 -6.83
C CYS A 26 10.88 -4.32 -7.00
N SER A 27 11.34 -4.11 -8.23
CA SER A 27 12.75 -3.85 -8.53
C SER A 27 13.26 -2.57 -7.88
N TRP A 28 12.45 -1.51 -7.81
CA TRP A 28 12.80 -0.29 -7.08
C TRP A 28 13.13 -0.63 -5.63
N GLN A 29 12.25 -1.37 -4.94
CA GLN A 29 12.47 -1.72 -3.53
C GLN A 29 13.69 -2.63 -3.35
N GLU A 30 13.89 -3.62 -4.22
CA GLU A 30 14.98 -4.60 -4.13
C GLU A 30 16.35 -4.01 -4.48
N SER A 31 16.40 -2.99 -5.32
CA SER A 31 17.63 -2.33 -5.76
C SER A 31 18.12 -1.22 -4.82
N LEU A 32 17.32 -0.87 -3.80
CA LEU A 32 17.72 0.13 -2.81
C LEU A 32 18.94 -0.35 -1.99
N PRO A 33 19.97 0.49 -1.83
CA PRO A 33 21.02 0.23 -0.86
C PRO A 33 20.44 0.09 0.55
N GLU A 34 21.05 -0.77 1.38
CA GLU A 34 20.52 -1.15 2.70
C GLU A 34 20.14 0.04 3.59
N LYS A 35 20.99 1.08 3.60
CA LYS A 35 20.80 2.33 4.36
C LYS A 35 19.58 3.17 3.94
N PHE A 36 18.96 2.87 2.81
CA PHE A 36 17.81 3.60 2.28
C PHE A 36 16.50 2.84 2.42
N HIS A 37 16.48 1.59 2.90
CA HIS A 37 15.23 0.93 3.25
C HIS A 37 14.56 1.63 4.43
N PHE A 38 13.23 1.71 4.41
CA PHE A 38 12.46 2.16 5.56
C PHE A 38 12.51 1.11 6.67
N THR A 39 13.37 1.35 7.66
CA THR A 39 13.51 0.56 8.90
C THR A 39 13.64 1.52 10.07
N GLU A 40 13.33 1.05 11.28
CA GLU A 40 13.47 1.88 12.49
C GLU A 40 14.93 2.38 12.68
N GLY A 41 15.90 1.51 12.39
CA GLY A 41 17.33 1.87 12.46
C GLY A 41 17.73 2.96 11.47
N ASN A 42 17.30 2.83 10.20
CA ASN A 42 17.57 3.84 9.18
C ASN A 42 16.82 5.14 9.45
N LEU A 43 15.59 5.06 9.96
CA LEU A 43 14.82 6.25 10.36
C LEU A 43 15.57 7.04 11.44
N LYS A 44 16.00 6.39 12.52
CA LYS A 44 16.80 7.03 13.59
C LYS A 44 18.10 7.63 13.04
N TYR A 45 18.75 6.94 12.11
CA TYR A 45 19.96 7.44 11.45
C TYR A 45 19.67 8.71 10.64
N HIS A 46 18.68 8.69 9.74
CA HIS A 46 18.34 9.85 8.90
C HIS A 46 17.81 11.03 9.73
N GLN A 47 17.05 10.78 10.79
CA GLN A 47 16.63 11.84 11.73
C GLN A 47 17.81 12.52 12.42
N LYS A 48 18.88 11.79 12.71
CA LYS A 48 20.07 12.32 13.38
C LYS A 48 21.05 13.02 12.44
N PHE A 49 21.19 12.52 11.21
CA PHE A 49 22.28 12.91 10.32
C PHE A 49 21.83 13.58 9.01
N ALA A 50 20.57 13.44 8.60
CA ALA A 50 20.05 14.09 7.40
C ALA A 50 19.39 15.43 7.74
N GLY A 51 19.50 16.40 6.82
CA GLY A 51 18.69 17.62 6.90
C GLY A 51 17.20 17.30 6.66
N ILE A 52 16.31 18.12 7.23
CA ILE A 52 14.84 17.93 7.17
C ILE A 52 14.35 17.69 5.73
N GLN A 53 14.88 18.41 4.75
CA GLN A 53 14.51 18.24 3.34
C GLN A 53 14.85 16.85 2.79
N HIS A 54 16.02 16.32 3.12
CA HIS A 54 16.45 14.99 2.65
C HIS A 54 15.65 13.88 3.33
N LEU A 55 15.36 14.05 4.62
CA LEU A 55 14.49 13.14 5.35
C LEU A 55 13.07 13.15 4.76
N ALA A 56 12.51 14.32 4.47
CA ALA A 56 11.20 14.45 3.84
C ALA A 56 11.17 13.78 2.46
N VAL A 57 12.18 13.99 1.61
CA VAL A 57 12.29 13.32 0.30
C VAL A 57 12.34 11.79 0.46
N TRP A 58 13.15 11.30 1.40
CA TRP A 58 13.28 9.87 1.66
C TRP A 58 11.94 9.25 2.11
N LEU A 59 11.24 9.87 3.06
CA LEU A 59 9.92 9.43 3.51
C LEU A 59 8.89 9.49 2.37
N ASN A 60 8.92 10.56 1.57
CA ASN A 60 8.02 10.75 0.42
C ASN A 60 8.18 9.64 -0.64
N CYS A 61 9.41 9.25 -0.94
CA CYS A 61 9.67 8.14 -1.87
C CYS A 61 9.04 6.83 -1.39
N HIS A 62 9.19 6.51 -0.09
CA HIS A 62 8.65 5.28 0.49
C HIS A 62 7.13 5.26 0.56
N VAL A 63 6.49 6.38 0.94
CA VAL A 63 5.03 6.46 0.98
C VAL A 63 4.44 6.40 -0.43
N MET A 64 5.10 7.03 -1.42
CA MET A 64 4.71 6.97 -2.83
C MET A 64 4.80 5.53 -3.35
N TRP A 65 5.86 4.80 -3.02
CA TRP A 65 5.98 3.39 -3.37
C TRP A 65 4.87 2.54 -2.73
N CYS A 66 4.63 2.68 -1.41
CA CYS A 66 3.57 1.95 -0.71
C CYS A 66 2.20 2.21 -1.34
N CYS A 67 1.88 3.47 -1.60
CA CYS A 67 0.61 3.85 -2.22
C CYS A 67 0.49 3.34 -3.66
N SER A 68 1.58 3.31 -4.42
CA SER A 68 1.59 2.74 -5.77
C SER A 68 1.28 1.24 -5.75
N MET A 69 1.88 0.50 -4.82
CA MET A 69 1.57 -0.92 -4.61
C MET A 69 0.12 -1.14 -4.17
N ILE A 70 -0.42 -0.27 -3.30
CA ILE A 70 -1.84 -0.30 -2.92
C ILE A 70 -2.74 -0.05 -4.13
N ILE A 71 -2.49 1.01 -4.91
CA ILE A 71 -3.29 1.33 -6.11
C ILE A 71 -3.31 0.14 -7.09
N LEU A 72 -2.15 -0.49 -7.26
CA LEU A 72 -2.00 -1.62 -8.14
C LEU A 72 -2.86 -2.79 -7.65
N HIS A 73 -2.64 -3.23 -6.41
CA HIS A 73 -3.22 -4.49 -5.91
C HIS A 73 -4.57 -4.35 -5.20
N ARG A 74 -5.10 -3.14 -4.95
CA ARG A 74 -6.37 -2.93 -4.21
C ARG A 74 -7.57 -3.59 -4.89
N GLY A 75 -7.50 -3.87 -6.20
CA GLY A 75 -8.53 -4.62 -6.92
C GLY A 75 -8.78 -6.02 -6.32
N SER A 76 -7.77 -6.62 -5.68
CA SER A 76 -7.92 -7.89 -4.98
C SER A 76 -8.93 -7.86 -3.83
N LEU A 77 -9.19 -6.68 -3.24
CA LEU A 77 -10.22 -6.52 -2.19
C LEU A 77 -11.62 -6.91 -2.66
N ALA A 78 -11.95 -6.63 -3.93
CA ALA A 78 -13.26 -6.93 -4.51
C ALA A 78 -13.54 -8.45 -4.58
N TYR A 79 -12.49 -9.27 -4.48
CA TYR A 79 -12.58 -10.73 -4.61
C TYR A 79 -12.36 -11.47 -3.29
N THR A 80 -12.22 -10.76 -2.18
CA THR A 80 -12.04 -11.35 -0.83
C THR A 80 -13.12 -12.39 -0.55
N ASN A 81 -14.40 -12.02 -0.65
CA ASN A 81 -15.52 -12.94 -0.45
C ASN A 81 -15.56 -14.06 -1.51
N ALA A 82 -15.18 -13.76 -2.76
CA ALA A 82 -15.15 -14.76 -3.82
C ALA A 82 -14.09 -15.84 -3.58
N VAL A 83 -12.92 -15.51 -3.02
CA VAL A 83 -11.88 -16.51 -2.70
C VAL A 83 -12.38 -17.55 -1.68
N TYR A 84 -13.16 -17.11 -0.69
CA TYR A 84 -13.70 -18.00 0.34
C TYR A 84 -14.90 -18.84 -0.12
N TYR A 85 -15.77 -18.28 -0.97
CA TYR A 85 -17.04 -18.93 -1.33
C TYR A 85 -17.07 -19.51 -2.76
N ALA A 86 -16.16 -19.14 -3.65
CA ALA A 86 -16.17 -19.61 -5.03
C ALA A 86 -15.47 -20.98 -5.16
N THR A 87 -16.28 -22.01 -5.43
CA THR A 87 -15.83 -23.34 -5.87
C THR A 87 -15.25 -23.33 -7.29
N ALA A 88 -15.48 -22.26 -8.07
CA ALA A 88 -15.12 -22.17 -9.48
C ALA A 88 -13.79 -21.43 -9.78
N MET A 89 -13.06 -20.95 -8.77
CA MET A 89 -11.75 -20.29 -8.97
C MET A 89 -10.60 -21.29 -8.97
N THR A 90 -9.66 -21.11 -9.90
CA THR A 90 -8.39 -21.87 -9.90
C THR A 90 -7.50 -21.49 -8.71
N ASP A 91 -6.69 -22.44 -8.24
CA ASP A 91 -5.78 -22.21 -7.10
C ASP A 91 -4.72 -21.13 -7.42
N GLU A 92 -4.30 -21.03 -8.69
CA GLU A 92 -3.39 -19.98 -9.15
C GLU A 92 -4.02 -18.59 -8.98
N LEU A 93 -5.29 -18.43 -9.36
CA LEU A 93 -6.01 -17.17 -9.23
C LEU A 93 -6.22 -16.79 -7.76
N LYS A 94 -6.60 -17.76 -6.91
CA LYS A 94 -6.71 -17.56 -5.46
C LYS A 94 -5.40 -17.08 -4.84
N THR A 95 -4.30 -17.74 -5.20
CA THR A 95 -2.96 -17.38 -4.73
C THR A 95 -2.57 -15.96 -5.15
N LYS A 96 -2.89 -15.57 -6.39
CA LYS A 96 -2.61 -14.23 -6.90
C LYS A 96 -3.42 -13.15 -6.15
N ILE A 97 -4.70 -13.38 -5.91
CA ILE A 97 -5.57 -12.47 -5.14
C ILE A 97 -5.02 -12.33 -3.72
N GLN A 98 -4.72 -13.45 -3.06
CA GLN A 98 -4.18 -13.47 -1.71
C GLN A 98 -2.87 -12.68 -1.59
N ARG A 99 -1.93 -12.90 -2.53
CA ARG A 99 -0.67 -12.14 -2.58
C ARG A 99 -0.90 -10.64 -2.76
N GLY A 100 -1.87 -10.25 -3.58
CA GLY A 100 -2.24 -8.85 -3.77
C GLY A 100 -2.76 -8.22 -2.47
N LEU A 101 -3.63 -8.93 -1.74
CA LEU A 101 -4.15 -8.48 -0.45
C LEU A 101 -3.03 -8.31 0.58
N GLU A 102 -2.18 -9.32 0.74
CA GLU A 102 -1.02 -9.27 1.65
C GLU A 102 -0.10 -8.10 1.32
N THR A 103 0.13 -7.85 0.03
CA THR A 103 0.93 -6.73 -0.44
C THR A 103 0.31 -5.38 -0.06
N CYS A 104 -0.99 -5.19 -0.32
CA CYS A 104 -1.67 -3.95 0.06
C CYS A 104 -1.62 -3.74 1.57
N TYR A 105 -1.84 -4.80 2.35
CA TYR A 105 -1.83 -4.73 3.81
C TYR A 105 -0.47 -4.34 4.38
N LYS A 106 0.60 -4.99 3.91
CA LYS A 106 1.96 -4.64 4.32
C LYS A 106 2.32 -3.20 3.95
N CYS A 107 1.93 -2.77 2.74
CA CYS A 107 2.15 -1.40 2.29
C CYS A 107 1.33 -0.39 3.09
N ALA A 108 0.10 -0.73 3.49
CA ALA A 108 -0.75 0.13 4.30
C ALA A 108 -0.16 0.32 5.70
N ASP A 109 0.26 -0.75 6.36
CA ASP A 109 0.90 -0.69 7.67
C ASP A 109 2.16 0.20 7.62
N THR A 110 3.02 -0.03 6.62
CA THR A 110 4.24 0.77 6.40
C THR A 110 3.92 2.24 6.12
N ALA A 111 2.89 2.51 5.31
CA ALA A 111 2.49 3.87 4.98
C ALA A 111 1.92 4.62 6.19
N ILE A 112 1.15 3.96 7.05
CA ILE A 112 0.65 4.54 8.31
C ILE A 112 1.83 5.00 9.18
N ASP A 113 2.85 4.15 9.33
CA ASP A 113 4.04 4.49 10.11
C ASP A 113 4.77 5.70 9.51
N ILE A 114 4.93 5.75 8.19
CA ILE A 114 5.56 6.88 7.49
C ILE A 114 4.75 8.17 7.69
N PHE A 115 3.43 8.13 7.54
CA PHE A 115 2.57 9.30 7.77
C PHE A 115 2.65 9.79 9.22
N GLY A 116 2.73 8.89 10.19
CA GLY A 116 2.98 9.24 11.59
C GLY A 116 4.30 9.99 11.76
N VAL A 117 5.38 9.48 11.17
CA VAL A 117 6.70 10.14 11.21
C VAL A 117 6.67 11.50 10.50
N MET A 118 6.02 11.59 9.34
CA MET A 118 5.91 12.85 8.59
C MET A 118 5.16 13.90 9.40
N LYS A 119 4.08 13.51 10.08
CA LYS A 119 3.33 14.39 10.99
C LYS A 119 4.24 14.95 12.08
N ASP A 120 5.04 14.10 12.72
CA ASP A 120 5.87 14.47 13.85
C ASP A 120 7.11 15.31 13.44
N VAL A 121 7.63 15.10 12.21
CA VAL A 121 8.94 15.64 11.81
C VAL A 121 8.85 16.74 10.74
N CYS A 122 7.93 16.62 9.77
CA CYS A 122 7.89 17.51 8.60
C CYS A 122 6.99 18.74 8.79
N GLY A 123 6.07 18.72 9.77
CA GLY A 123 5.14 19.82 10.02
C GLY A 123 4.28 20.15 8.78
N HIS A 124 4.07 21.44 8.51
CA HIS A 124 3.12 21.95 7.51
C HIS A 124 3.74 22.14 6.10
N ASN A 125 5.02 21.80 5.91
CA ASN A 125 5.74 22.01 4.64
C ASN A 125 5.67 20.78 3.71
N MET A 126 4.47 20.24 3.53
CA MET A 126 4.25 19.02 2.75
C MET A 126 3.89 19.33 1.30
N VAL A 127 4.32 18.46 0.39
CA VAL A 127 4.03 18.63 -1.04
C VAL A 127 2.56 18.26 -1.31
N PRO A 128 1.81 19.01 -2.15
CA PRO A 128 0.38 18.79 -2.34
C PRO A 128 -0.04 17.36 -2.72
N TYR A 129 0.81 16.61 -3.45
CA TYR A 129 0.49 15.24 -3.84
C TYR A 129 0.40 14.26 -2.65
N ILE A 130 0.98 14.61 -1.49
CA ILE A 130 0.93 13.76 -0.30
C ILE A 130 -0.51 13.65 0.24
N GLY A 131 -1.33 14.68 0.08
CA GLY A 131 -2.76 14.60 0.40
C GLY A 131 -3.50 13.55 -0.45
N TYR A 132 -3.11 13.38 -1.72
CA TYR A 132 -3.66 12.31 -2.57
C TYR A 132 -3.22 10.92 -2.09
N LEU A 133 -1.96 10.77 -1.66
CA LEU A 133 -1.47 9.51 -1.10
C LEU A 133 -2.18 9.16 0.22
N ALA A 134 -2.42 10.16 1.07
CA ALA A 134 -3.21 10.01 2.29
C ALA A 134 -4.65 9.55 1.97
N TYR A 135 -5.28 10.16 0.95
CA TYR A 135 -6.60 9.74 0.46
C TYR A 135 -6.60 8.29 -0.06
N VAL A 136 -5.59 7.90 -0.85
CA VAL A 136 -5.45 6.52 -1.35
C VAL A 136 -5.42 5.53 -0.18
N LEU A 137 -4.60 5.81 0.84
CA LEU A 137 -4.50 4.97 2.03
C LEU A 137 -5.82 4.95 2.82
N ALA A 138 -6.45 6.10 3.05
CA ALA A 138 -7.71 6.19 3.76
C ALA A 138 -8.83 5.38 3.08
N THR A 139 -8.95 5.48 1.75
CA THR A 139 -9.96 4.70 1.01
C THR A 139 -9.67 3.21 1.03
N PHE A 140 -8.41 2.81 1.06
CA PHE A 140 -8.03 1.40 1.24
C PHE A 140 -8.40 0.90 2.63
N LEU A 141 -8.07 1.64 3.69
CA LEU A 141 -8.40 1.29 5.07
C LEU A 141 -9.91 1.15 5.26
N MET A 142 -10.69 2.12 4.77
CA MET A 142 -12.15 2.06 4.77
C MET A 142 -12.67 0.82 4.04
N ALA A 143 -12.17 0.54 2.83
CA ALA A 143 -12.59 -0.65 2.08
C ALA A 143 -12.21 -1.95 2.79
N SER A 144 -11.05 -2.00 3.44
CA SER A 144 -10.61 -3.18 4.18
C SER A 144 -11.39 -3.43 5.46
N ALA A 145 -11.89 -2.38 6.12
CA ALA A 145 -12.72 -2.51 7.33
C ALA A 145 -14.06 -3.21 7.06
N PHE A 146 -14.51 -3.25 5.80
CA PHE A 146 -15.70 -3.97 5.36
C PHE A 146 -15.41 -5.35 4.76
N SER A 147 -14.14 -5.77 4.71
CA SER A 147 -13.78 -7.12 4.28
C SER A 147 -13.72 -8.05 5.48
N ASP A 148 -14.34 -9.25 5.38
CA ASP A 148 -14.42 -10.26 6.45
C ASP A 148 -13.05 -10.85 6.89
N ILE A 149 -11.94 -10.26 6.44
CA ILE A 149 -10.59 -10.65 6.85
C ILE A 149 -10.33 -9.94 8.18
N ASP A 150 -10.37 -10.72 9.27
CA ASP A 150 -10.01 -10.33 10.65
C ASP A 150 -8.78 -9.41 10.70
N LYS A 151 -9.04 -8.12 10.57
CA LYS A 151 -8.07 -7.07 10.80
C LYS A 151 -8.59 -6.20 11.92
N ASP A 152 -7.69 -5.90 12.85
CA ASP A 152 -7.91 -4.96 13.95
C ASP A 152 -8.59 -3.69 13.40
N GLY A 153 -9.91 -3.58 13.61
CA GLY A 153 -10.63 -2.33 13.36
C GLY A 153 -9.97 -1.17 14.10
N GLU A 154 -9.32 -1.45 15.22
CA GLU A 154 -8.49 -0.52 15.98
C GLU A 154 -7.30 0.03 15.18
N LYS A 155 -6.61 -0.79 14.38
CA LYS A 155 -5.50 -0.33 13.51
C LYS A 155 -6.00 0.53 12.37
N CYS A 156 -7.11 0.14 11.75
CA CYS A 156 -7.74 0.94 10.70
C CYS A 156 -8.18 2.30 11.27
N GLN A 157 -8.82 2.30 12.44
CA GLN A 157 -9.23 3.51 13.14
C GLN A 157 -8.02 4.40 13.47
N LYS A 158 -6.96 3.83 14.05
CA LYS A 158 -5.74 4.57 14.37
C LYS A 158 -5.10 5.18 13.11
N GLY A 159 -5.00 4.41 12.03
CA GLY A 159 -4.48 4.89 10.74
C GLY A 159 -5.31 6.05 10.18
N LEU A 160 -6.64 5.94 10.22
CA LEU A 160 -7.55 7.00 9.77
C LEU A 160 -7.42 8.27 10.64
N THR A 161 -7.27 8.14 11.95
CA THR A 161 -7.00 9.29 12.83
C THR A 161 -5.69 9.98 12.47
N ILE A 162 -4.60 9.21 12.28
CA ILE A 162 -3.31 9.77 11.87
C ILE A 162 -3.45 10.53 10.54
N LEU A 163 -4.15 9.95 9.56
CA LEU A 163 -4.34 10.57 8.25
C LEU A 163 -5.22 11.82 8.32
N HIS A 164 -6.27 11.81 9.12
CA HIS A 164 -7.13 12.97 9.33
C HIS A 164 -6.35 14.14 9.93
N GLU A 165 -5.66 13.89 11.05
CA GLU A 165 -4.82 14.88 11.72
C GLU A 165 -3.68 15.36 10.82
N PHE A 166 -3.13 14.46 10.00
CA PHE A 166 -2.10 14.81 9.02
C PHE A 166 -2.65 15.73 7.92
N ILE A 167 -3.85 15.47 7.39
CA ILE A 167 -4.49 16.31 6.37
C ILE A 167 -4.89 17.67 6.93
N GLU A 168 -5.40 17.74 8.16
CA GLU A 168 -5.73 19.02 8.82
C GLU A 168 -4.50 19.89 9.10
N ALA A 169 -3.31 19.29 9.15
CA ALA A 169 -2.04 19.99 9.39
C ALA A 169 -1.33 20.45 8.11
N ILE A 170 -1.89 20.21 6.91
CA ILE A 170 -1.41 20.75 5.63
C ILE A 170 -2.04 22.11 5.38
#